data_AF-A0A4P5VB19-F1
#
_entry.id   AF-A0A4P5VB19-F1
#
_cell.length_a   1.000
_cell.length_b   1.000
_cell.length_c   1.000
_cell.angle_alpha   90.00
_cell.angle_beta   90.00
_cell.angle_gamma   90.00
#
_symmetry.space_group_name_H-M   'P 1'
#
loop_
_entity.id
_entity.type
_entity.pdbx_description
1 polymer ?
#
loop_
_entity_poly.entity_id
_entity_poly.type
_entity_poly.pdbx_seq_one_letter_code
_entity_poly.pdbx_strand_id
1 'polypeptide(L)'
;MHRSPGLDRPLAWAGLLANGAALLGLPLAIVLPGPLPQARLVVDLAAVLPTLVLGLVACGGLLAQRQWGRIVAIVALGIGLAVGLSAGIVWLALVPIDRLATAAGLGGLWLTQLLLLIRWSLPRP
;
A
#
# COMPACT_ATOMS: atom_id res chain seq x y z
N MET A 1 -1.92 -23.41 -19.33
CA MET A 1 -2.09 -21.93 -19.33
C MET A 1 -3.57 -21.55 -19.26
N HIS A 2 -4.19 -21.66 -18.09
CA HIS A 2 -5.55 -21.16 -17.86
C HIS A 2 -5.41 -19.96 -16.91
N ARG A 3 -5.18 -18.78 -17.48
CA ARG A 3 -5.22 -17.51 -16.73
C ARG A 3 -6.65 -17.33 -16.26
N SER A 4 -6.92 -17.21 -14.97
CA SER A 4 -8.19 -16.66 -14.49
C SER A 4 -8.16 -15.14 -14.74
N PRO A 5 -8.68 -14.61 -15.86
CA PRO A 5 -8.44 -13.24 -16.29
C PRO A 5 -9.33 -12.24 -15.53
N GLY A 6 -10.36 -12.76 -14.85
CA GLY A 6 -11.45 -11.96 -14.30
C GLY A 6 -11.08 -11.13 -13.08
N LEU A 7 -10.15 -11.61 -12.23
CA LEU A 7 -9.85 -10.96 -10.94
C LEU A 7 -8.60 -10.07 -10.99
N ASP A 8 -7.61 -10.36 -11.82
CA ASP A 8 -6.35 -9.60 -11.82
C ASP A 8 -6.55 -8.15 -12.31
N ARG A 9 -7.44 -7.96 -13.29
CA ARG A 9 -7.77 -6.66 -13.87
C ARG A 9 -8.53 -5.74 -12.89
N PRO A 10 -9.60 -6.18 -12.20
CA PRO A 10 -10.24 -5.37 -11.18
C PRO A 10 -9.35 -5.14 -9.96
N LEU A 11 -8.51 -6.12 -9.57
CA LEU A 11 -7.54 -5.90 -8.48
C LEU A 11 -6.49 -4.84 -8.86
N ALA A 12 -5.99 -4.84 -10.10
CA ALA A 12 -5.05 -3.82 -10.58
C ALA A 12 -5.72 -2.44 -10.65
N TRP A 13 -6.98 -2.36 -11.09
CA TRP A 13 -7.75 -1.10 -11.05
C TRP A 13 -8.02 -0.61 -9.63
N ALA A 14 -8.42 -1.49 -8.73
CA ALA A 14 -8.63 -1.16 -7.32
C ALA A 14 -7.34 -0.67 -6.67
N GLY A 15 -6.21 -1.33 -6.96
CA GLY A 15 -4.89 -0.90 -6.54
C GLY A 15 -4.51 0.46 -7.10
N LEU A 16 -4.78 0.72 -8.38
CA LEU A 16 -4.50 2.00 -9.02
C LEU A 16 -5.32 3.14 -8.39
N LEU A 17 -6.61 2.91 -8.16
CA LEU A 17 -7.49 3.87 -7.50
C LEU A 17 -7.07 4.12 -6.04
N ALA A 18 -6.74 3.07 -5.30
CA ALA A 18 -6.29 3.19 -3.92
C ALA A 18 -4.96 3.97 -3.83
N ASN A 19 -3.98 3.67 -4.68
CA ASN A 19 -2.70 4.37 -4.70
C ASN A 19 -2.87 5.83 -5.20
N GLY A 20 -3.72 6.06 -6.19
CA GLY A 20 -4.03 7.41 -6.69
C GLY A 20 -4.74 8.27 -5.64
N ALA A 21 -5.74 7.71 -4.95
CA ALA A 21 -6.44 8.39 -3.87
C ALA A 21 -5.50 8.67 -2.69
N ALA A 22 -4.63 7.72 -2.33
CA ALA A 22 -3.64 7.92 -1.28
C ALA A 22 -2.62 9.01 -1.66
N LEU A 23 -2.18 9.07 -2.92
CA LEU A 23 -1.28 10.12 -3.41
C LEU A 23 -1.93 11.51 -3.34
N LEU A 24 -3.22 11.62 -3.70
CA LEU A 24 -3.98 12.87 -3.58
C LEU A 24 -4.26 13.26 -2.12
N GLY A 25 -4.44 12.28 -1.23
CA GLY A 25 -4.65 12.50 0.20
C GLY A 25 -3.38 12.86 0.97
N LEU A 26 -2.20 12.51 0.44
CA LEU A 26 -0.90 12.75 1.08
C LEU A 26 -0.62 14.23 1.39
N PRO A 27 -0.83 15.21 0.48
CA PRO A 27 -0.67 16.63 0.81
C PRO A 27 -1.65 17.10 1.89
N LEU A 28 -2.88 16.58 1.90
CA LEU A 28 -3.86 16.92 2.95
C LEU A 28 -3.41 16.36 4.32
N ALA A 29 -2.85 15.16 4.34
CA ALA A 29 -2.31 14.53 5.55
C ALA A 29 -1.08 15.28 6.11
N ILE A 30 -0.28 15.89 5.24
CA ILE A 30 0.87 16.73 5.62
C ILE A 30 0.43 18.05 6.26
N VAL A 31 -0.60 18.69 5.72
CA VAL A 31 -1.07 20.00 6.20
C VAL A 31 -1.87 19.90 7.50
N LEU A 32 -2.50 18.75 7.77
CA LEU A 32 -3.28 18.54 8.99
C LEU A 32 -2.38 18.51 10.23
N PRO A 33 -2.63 19.35 11.25
CA PRO A 33 -1.84 19.36 12.47
C PRO A 33 -1.94 18.02 13.20
N GLY A 34 -0.78 17.49 13.59
CA GLY A 34 -0.68 16.20 14.27
C GLY A 34 0.57 16.11 15.13
N PRO A 35 0.68 15.06 15.95
CA PRO A 35 1.86 14.84 16.80
C PRO A 35 3.09 14.58 15.92
N LEU A 36 4.22 15.22 16.26
CA LEU A 36 5.52 15.09 15.59
C LEU A 36 5.50 15.38 14.07
N PRO A 37 5.16 16.61 13.65
CA PRO A 37 4.97 16.97 12.23
C PRO A 37 6.22 16.75 11.36
N GLN A 38 7.42 16.99 11.90
CA GLN A 38 8.68 16.77 11.18
C GLN A 38 8.96 15.28 10.92
N ALA A 39 8.74 14.42 11.93
CA ALA A 39 8.94 12.98 11.77
C ALA A 39 7.93 12.40 10.75
N ARG A 40 6.68 12.86 10.83
CA ARG A 40 5.63 12.46 9.89
C ARG A 40 5.96 12.87 8.45
N LEU A 41 6.42 14.10 8.24
CA LEU A 41 6.88 14.58 6.94
C LEU A 41 8.00 13.72 6.36
N VAL A 42 9.01 13.38 7.17
CA VAL A 42 10.14 12.55 6.72
C VAL A 42 9.65 11.14 6.35
N VAL A 43 8.78 10.53 7.14
CA VAL A 43 8.22 9.20 6.85
C VAL A 43 7.34 9.24 5.60
N ASP A 44 6.47 10.25 5.46
CA ASP A 44 5.58 10.40 4.33
C ASP A 44 6.36 10.60 3.02
N LEU A 45 7.41 11.41 3.04
CA LEU A 45 8.25 11.67 1.86
C LEU A 45 9.21 10.52 1.55
N ALA A 46 9.89 9.96 2.54
CA ALA A 46 10.95 8.98 2.35
C ALA A 46 10.44 7.54 2.17
N ALA A 47 9.25 7.24 2.70
CA ALA A 47 8.75 5.87 2.75
C ALA A 47 7.38 5.71 2.08
N VAL A 48 6.42 6.60 2.35
CA VAL A 48 5.07 6.49 1.77
C VAL A 48 5.06 6.86 0.29
N LEU A 49 5.69 7.98 -0.08
CA LEU A 49 5.76 8.44 -1.46
C LEU A 49 6.38 7.40 -2.43
N PRO A 50 7.58 6.82 -2.16
CA PRO A 50 8.14 5.80 -3.06
C PRO A 50 7.30 4.53 -3.11
N THR A 51 6.64 4.15 -2.00
CA THR A 51 5.71 3.02 -1.97
C THR A 51 4.52 3.25 -2.90
N LEU A 52 3.92 4.45 -2.87
CA LEU A 52 2.79 4.80 -3.74
C LEU A 52 3.19 4.84 -5.22
N VAL A 53 4.37 5.39 -5.53
CA VAL A 53 4.91 5.40 -6.90
C VAL A 53 5.12 3.96 -7.39
N LEU A 54 5.74 3.10 -6.59
CA LEU A 54 5.92 1.68 -6.92
C LEU A 54 4.58 0.95 -7.09
N GLY A 55 3.58 1.26 -6.25
CA GLY A 55 2.22 0.73 -6.35
C GLY A 55 1.53 1.12 -7.66
N LEU A 56 1.67 2.37 -8.10
CA LEU A 56 1.17 2.84 -9.39
C LEU A 56 1.87 2.15 -10.57
N VAL A 57 3.21 2.03 -10.53
CA VAL A 57 4.00 1.33 -11.56
C VAL A 57 3.62 -0.15 -11.62
N ALA A 58 3.42 -0.80 -10.48
CA ALA A 58 2.93 -2.18 -10.40
C ALA A 58 1.56 -2.35 -11.05
N CYS A 59 0.61 -1.46 -10.74
CA CYS A 59 -0.73 -1.48 -11.32
C CYS A 59 -0.69 -1.24 -12.83
N GLY A 60 0.15 -0.30 -13.29
CA GLY A 60 0.38 -0.06 -14.71
C GLY A 60 0.95 -1.28 -15.43
N GLY A 61 1.95 -1.95 -14.84
CA GLY A 61 2.53 -3.18 -15.37
C GLY A 61 1.53 -4.34 -15.46
N LEU A 62 0.67 -4.48 -14.44
CA LEU A 62 -0.41 -5.48 -14.41
C LEU A 62 -1.49 -5.20 -15.46
N LEU A 63 -1.91 -3.94 -15.61
CA LEU A 63 -2.88 -3.53 -16.64
C LEU A 63 -2.33 -3.71 -18.06
N ALA A 64 -1.04 -3.46 -18.26
CA ALA A 64 -0.33 -3.69 -19.52
C ALA A 64 -0.02 -5.18 -19.80
N GLN A 65 -0.50 -6.10 -18.95
CA GLN A 65 -0.25 -7.55 -19.02
C GLN A 65 1.24 -7.93 -19.14
N ARG A 66 2.14 -7.11 -18.56
CA ARG A 66 3.58 -7.36 -18.61
C ARG A 66 3.97 -8.31 -17.48
N GLN A 67 4.77 -9.34 -17.81
CA GLN A 67 5.28 -10.34 -16.85
C GLN A 67 5.99 -9.67 -15.65
N TRP A 68 6.71 -8.58 -15.90
CA TRP A 68 7.41 -7.78 -14.89
C TRP A 68 6.48 -7.07 -13.90
N GLY A 69 5.23 -6.76 -14.30
CA GLY A 69 4.28 -6.05 -13.44
C GLY A 69 3.96 -6.81 -12.16
N ARG A 70 3.94 -8.14 -12.22
CA ARG A 70 3.73 -9.01 -11.06
C ARG A 70 4.91 -8.96 -10.07
N ILE A 71 6.15 -8.92 -10.58
CA ILE A 71 7.35 -8.80 -9.74
C ILE A 71 7.33 -7.44 -9.01
N VAL A 72 7.08 -6.37 -9.76
CA VAL A 72 6.99 -5.01 -9.19
C VAL A 72 5.85 -4.92 -8.16
N ALA A 73 4.73 -5.60 -8.39
CA ALA A 73 3.63 -5.65 -7.43
C ALA A 73 4.01 -6.35 -6.11
N ILE A 74 4.74 -7.46 -6.17
CA ILE A 74 5.24 -8.15 -4.96
C ILE A 74 6.20 -7.23 -4.19
N VAL A 75 7.12 -6.57 -4.90
CA VAL A 75 8.08 -5.63 -4.30
C VAL A 75 7.34 -4.45 -3.66
N ALA A 76 6.39 -3.84 -4.37
CA ALA A 76 5.59 -2.73 -3.87
C ALA A 76 4.79 -3.11 -2.62
N LEU A 77 4.15 -4.28 -2.60
CA LEU A 77 3.44 -4.79 -1.43
C LEU A 77 4.38 -5.08 -0.26
N GLY A 78 5.57 -5.62 -0.51
CA GLY A 78 6.57 -5.89 0.52
C GLY A 78 7.09 -4.61 1.17
N ILE A 79 7.40 -3.59 0.38
CA ILE A 79 7.80 -2.27 0.89
C ILE A 79 6.63 -1.62 1.65
N GLY A 80 5.42 -1.68 1.10
CA GLY A 80 4.22 -1.16 1.75
C GLY A 80 3.93 -1.81 3.10
N LEU A 81 4.15 -3.12 3.24
CA LEU A 81 4.09 -3.81 4.51
C LEU A 81 5.18 -3.30 5.46
N ALA A 82 6.45 -3.29 5.04
CA ALA A 82 7.55 -2.86 5.91
C ALA A 82 7.37 -1.43 6.45
N VAL A 83 6.99 -0.49 5.57
CA VAL A 83 6.73 0.91 5.91
C VAL A 83 5.46 1.04 6.75
N GLY A 84 4.37 0.42 6.32
CA GLY A 84 3.07 0.51 6.99
C GLY A 84 3.09 -0.08 8.39
N LEU A 85 3.81 -1.19 8.60
CA LEU A 85 3.91 -1.87 9.90
C LEU A 85 4.76 -1.06 10.88
N SER A 86 5.93 -0.58 10.44
CA SER A 86 6.81 0.25 11.28
C SER A 86 6.17 1.58 11.64
N ALA A 87 5.63 2.32 10.65
CA ALA A 87 4.96 3.59 10.89
C ALA A 87 3.68 3.41 11.71
N GLY A 88 2.87 2.39 11.41
CA GLY A 88 1.61 2.12 12.12
C GLY A 88 1.81 1.76 13.59
N ILE A 89 2.83 0.98 13.94
CA ILE A 89 3.16 0.67 15.35
C ILE A 89 3.52 1.94 16.11
N VAL A 90 4.41 2.77 15.55
CA VAL A 90 4.82 4.03 16.17
C VAL A 90 3.60 4.93 16.38
N TRP A 91 2.73 5.03 15.38
CA TRP A 91 1.53 5.88 15.46
C TRP A 91 0.53 5.39 16.51
N LEU A 92 0.27 4.09 16.59
CA LEU A 92 -0.59 3.48 17.61
C LEU A 92 -0.02 3.67 19.02
N ALA A 93 1.30 3.61 19.18
CA ALA A 93 1.96 3.84 20.46
C ALA A 93 1.83 5.31 20.91
N LEU A 94 1.99 6.27 20.00
CA LEU A 94 2.01 7.69 20.33
C LEU A 94 0.63 8.36 20.39
N VAL A 95 -0.37 7.88 19.64
CA VAL A 95 -1.68 8.55 19.54
C VAL A 95 -2.76 7.74 20.27
N PRO A 96 -3.35 8.25 21.36
CA PRO A 96 -4.36 7.54 22.14
C PRO A 96 -5.78 7.64 21.58
N ILE A 97 -6.08 8.66 20.76
CA ILE A 97 -7.41 8.83 20.15
C ILE A 97 -7.68 7.73 19.12
N ASP A 98 -8.84 7.08 19.25
CA ASP A 98 -9.36 6.05 18.33
C ASP A 98 -8.39 4.91 18.01
N ARG A 99 -7.55 4.51 18.99
CA ARG A 99 -6.60 3.39 18.85
C ARG A 99 -7.22 2.11 18.32
N LEU A 100 -8.45 1.79 18.73
CA LEU A 100 -9.10 0.55 18.31
C LEU A 100 -9.52 0.60 16.83
N ALA A 101 -10.11 1.72 16.40
CA ALA A 101 -10.53 1.92 15.01
C ALA A 101 -9.33 2.04 14.06
N THR A 102 -8.29 2.78 14.48
CA THR A 102 -7.04 2.90 13.72
C THR A 102 -6.28 1.58 13.67
N ALA A 103 -6.21 0.82 14.77
CA ALA A 103 -5.60 -0.51 14.78
C ALA A 103 -6.36 -1.50 13.89
N ALA A 104 -7.70 -1.48 13.93
CA ALA A 104 -8.52 -2.32 13.06
C ALA A 104 -8.34 -1.95 11.58
N GLY A 105 -8.30 -0.65 11.26
CA GLY A 105 -8.06 -0.16 9.90
C GLY A 105 -6.68 -0.55 9.37
N LEU A 106 -5.63 -0.31 10.15
CA LEU A 106 -4.25 -0.70 9.81
C LEU A 106 -4.10 -2.22 9.70
N GLY A 107 -4.67 -2.97 10.63
CA GLY A 107 -4.68 -4.44 10.60
C GLY A 107 -5.38 -5.00 9.37
N GLY A 108 -6.53 -4.43 8.97
CA GLY A 108 -7.22 -4.80 7.74
C GLY A 108 -6.41 -4.48 6.48
N LEU A 109 -5.73 -3.34 6.46
CA LEU A 109 -4.80 -2.95 5.39
C LEU A 109 -3.61 -3.92 5.26
N TRP A 110 -3.00 -4.30 6.39
CA TRP A 110 -1.90 -5.26 6.39
C TRP A 110 -2.35 -6.64 5.93
N LEU A 111 -3.53 -7.09 6.41
CA LEU A 111 -4.07 -8.40 6.05
C LEU A 111 -4.42 -8.47 4.55
N THR A 112 -4.97 -7.41 3.99
CA THR A 112 -5.22 -7.32 2.54
C THR A 112 -3.93 -7.28 1.73
N GLN A 113 -2.91 -6.52 2.16
CA GLN A 113 -1.60 -6.53 1.49
C GLN A 113 -0.94 -7.92 1.54
N LEU A 114 -1.01 -8.61 2.67
CA LEU A 114 -0.52 -9.99 2.83
C LEU A 114 -1.24 -10.97 1.89
N LEU A 115 -2.57 -10.92 1.84
CA LEU A 115 -3.37 -11.78 0.94
C LEU A 115 -3.03 -11.54 -0.53
N LEU A 116 -2.86 -10.28 -0.93
CA LEU A 116 -2.44 -9.91 -2.29
C LEU A 116 -1.03 -10.42 -2.59
N LEU A 117 -0.11 -10.29 -1.64
CA LEU A 117 1.27 -10.74 -1.78
C LEU A 117 1.32 -12.26 -1.91
N ILE A 118 0.57 -13.00 -1.09
CA ILE A 118 0.44 -14.46 -1.18
C ILE A 118 -0.14 -14.87 -2.54
N ARG A 119 -1.21 -14.21 -2.98
CA ARG A 119 -1.86 -14.53 -4.27
C ARG A 119 -0.96 -14.27 -5.47
N TRP A 120 -0.10 -13.25 -5.41
CA TRP A 120 0.84 -12.94 -6.47
C TRP A 120 2.18 -13.68 -6.33
N SER A 121 2.55 -14.18 -5.15
CA SER A 121 3.76 -15.01 -4.97
C SER A 121 3.53 -16.47 -5.35
N LEU A 122 2.30 -16.98 -5.19
CA LEU A 122 1.96 -18.36 -5.56
C LEU A 122 2.22 -18.64 -7.06
N PRO A 123 3.04 -19.66 -7.40
CA PRO A 123 3.21 -20.09 -8.78
C PRO A 123 1.86 -20.58 -9.33
N ARG A 124 1.49 -20.10 -10.51
CA ARG A 124 0.26 -20.53 -11.19
C ARG A 124 0.63 -21.70 -12.12
N PRO A 125 -0.12 -22.81 -12.09
CA PRO A 125 0.06 -23.92 -13.04
C PRO A 125 -0.34 -23.54 -14.48
#